data_AF-A0A255GFU2-F1
#
_entry.id   AF-A0A255GFU2-F1
#
_cell.length_a   1.000
_cell.length_b   1.000
_cell.length_c   1.000
_cell.angle_alpha   90.00
_cell.angle_beta   90.00
_cell.angle_gamma   90.00
#
_symmetry.space_group_name_H-M   'P 1'
#
loop_
_entity.id
_entity.type
_entity.pdbx_description
1 polymer ?
#
loop_
_entity_poly.entity_id
_entity_poly.type
_entity_poly.pdbx_seq_one_letter_code
_entity_poly.pdbx_strand_id
1 'polypeptide(L)' 'MTDPAAARPAVCAGCGRTPRADEGGAPTRPPWTWSNETEGGRQLVRCPDCTRTHARSIEARLDESWWDRPAPRSSEP' A
#
# COMPACT_ATOMS: atom_id res chain seq x y z
N MET A 1 1.07 -26.45 -0.52
CA MET A 1 1.57 -25.93 0.78
C MET A 1 2.65 -24.91 0.45
N THR A 2 2.26 -23.63 0.27
CA THR A 2 3.20 -22.55 -0.05
C THR A 2 4.05 -22.28 1.19
N ASP A 3 5.37 -22.41 1.04
CA ASP A 3 6.34 -22.13 2.10
C ASP A 3 6.34 -20.62 2.44
N PRO A 4 6.04 -20.21 3.68
CA PRO A 4 6.10 -18.80 4.09
C PRO A 4 7.55 -18.26 4.20
N ALA A 5 8.57 -19.12 4.12
CA ALA A 5 9.98 -18.76 4.36
C ALA A 5 10.65 -17.96 3.24
N ALA A 6 10.02 -17.81 2.06
CA ALA A 6 10.52 -16.94 0.99
C ALA A 6 9.80 -15.57 0.95
N ALA A 7 9.21 -15.13 2.07
CA ALA A 7 8.65 -13.79 2.15
C ALA A 7 9.78 -12.76 1.98
N ARG A 8 9.74 -12.02 0.87
CA ARG A 8 10.74 -10.99 0.57
C ARG A 8 10.75 -9.93 1.68
N PRO A 9 11.93 -9.34 1.99
CA PRO A 9 11.98 -8.26 2.94
C PRO A 9 11.00 -7.15 2.54
N ALA A 10 10.24 -6.64 3.51
CA ALA A 10 9.38 -5.49 3.28
C ALA A 10 10.28 -4.26 3.09
N VAL A 11 10.28 -3.69 1.88
CA VAL A 11 11.09 -2.53 1.51
C VAL A 11 10.20 -1.50 0.85
N CYS A 12 10.26 -0.25 1.31
CA CYS A 12 9.48 0.84 0.75
C CYS A 12 9.86 1.06 -0.71
N ALA A 13 8.89 0.96 -1.62
CA ALA A 13 9.12 1.14 -3.05
C ALA A 13 9.53 2.57 -3.43
N GLY A 14 9.24 3.57 -2.58
CA GLY A 14 9.60 4.96 -2.82
C GLY A 14 11.01 5.35 -2.35
N CYS A 15 11.40 4.91 -1.15
CA CYS A 15 12.63 5.38 -0.50
C CYS A 15 13.60 4.27 -0.05
N GLY A 16 13.25 3.00 -0.24
CA GLY A 16 14.10 1.87 0.16
C GLY A 16 14.15 1.59 1.67
N ARG A 17 13.41 2.34 2.50
CA ARG A 17 13.32 2.08 3.95
C ARG A 17 12.84 0.64 4.21
N THR A 18 13.40 -0.01 5.22
CA THR A 18 12.89 -1.25 5.83
C THR A 18 12.14 -0.95 7.14
N PRO A 19 11.16 -1.78 7.54
CA PRO A 19 10.49 -1.67 8.84
C PRO A 19 11.49 -1.71 9.99
N ARG A 20 11.26 -0.87 10.99
CA ARG A 20 11.98 -0.97 12.26
C ARG A 20 11.30 -1.99 13.17
N ALA A 21 12.07 -2.59 14.08
CA ALA A 21 11.55 -3.61 15.00
C ALA A 21 10.50 -3.04 15.97
N ASP A 22 10.61 -1.77 16.35
CA ASP A 22 9.69 -1.05 17.24
C ASP A 22 8.38 -0.63 16.54
N GLU A 23 8.32 -0.65 15.21
CA GLU A 23 7.12 -0.33 14.44
C GLU A 23 6.11 -1.49 14.40
N GLY A 24 6.40 -2.63 15.04
CA GLY A 24 5.52 -3.80 15.09
C GLY A 24 5.48 -4.63 13.78
N GLY A 25 6.43 -4.38 12.88
CA GLY A 25 6.66 -5.19 11.69
C GLY A 25 7.63 -6.35 11.95
N ALA A 26 7.73 -7.27 11.00
CA ALA A 26 8.82 -8.23 10.90
C ALA A 26 9.64 -7.93 9.63
N PRO A 27 10.88 -8.42 9.49
CA PRO A 27 11.68 -8.18 8.27
C PRO A 27 10.93 -8.52 6.98
N THR A 28 10.04 -9.52 7.04
CA THR A 28 9.25 -10.04 5.93
C THR A 28 7.78 -9.59 5.93
N ARG A 29 7.37 -8.79 6.93
CA ARG A 29 5.99 -8.31 7.09
C ARG A 29 6.00 -6.81 7.39
N PRO A 30 5.46 -5.95 6.51
CA PRO A 30 5.38 -4.52 6.80
C PRO A 30 4.50 -4.26 8.04
N PRO A 31 4.80 -3.21 8.82
CA PRO A 31 3.91 -2.69 9.85
C PRO A 31 2.54 -2.36 9.29
N TRP A 32 1.48 -2.44 10.10
CA TRP A 32 0.12 -2.08 9.67
C TRP A 32 -0.04 -0.61 9.30
N THR A 33 0.92 0.22 9.68
CA THR A 33 0.97 1.64 9.32
C THR A 33 1.45 1.89 7.87
N TRP A 34 2.00 0.87 7.21
CA TRP A 34 2.45 0.96 5.82
C TRP A 34 1.31 0.63 4.85
N SER A 35 1.30 1.28 3.70
CA SER A 35 0.28 1.08 2.67
C SER A 35 0.72 0.05 1.65
N ASN A 36 -0.21 -0.80 1.21
CA ASN A 36 -0.02 -1.67 0.05
C ASN A 36 -0.46 -0.92 -1.21
N GLU A 37 0.34 -1.01 -2.26
CA GLU A 37 0.07 -0.39 -3.55
C GLU A 37 0.18 -1.44 -4.66
N THR A 38 -0.59 -1.29 -5.73
CA THR A 38 -0.46 -2.14 -6.93
C THR A 38 -0.03 -1.27 -8.10
N GLU A 39 1.15 -1.54 -8.66
CA GLU A 39 1.68 -0.80 -9.80
C GLU A 39 2.16 -1.78 -10.88
N GLY A 40 1.65 -1.65 -12.10
CA GLY A 40 2.00 -2.56 -13.20
C GLY A 40 1.74 -4.04 -12.87
N GLY A 41 0.70 -4.33 -12.08
CA GLY A 41 0.37 -5.69 -11.61
C GLY A 41 1.26 -6.22 -10.48
N ARG A 42 2.19 -5.41 -9.95
CA ARG A 42 3.09 -5.78 -8.85
C ARG A 42 2.58 -5.20 -7.53
N GLN A 43 2.55 -6.03 -6.49
CA GLN A 43 2.33 -5.56 -5.12
C GLN A 43 3.58 -4.86 -4.60
N LEU A 44 3.41 -3.62 -4.15
CA LEU A 44 4.42 -2.76 -3.54
C LEU A 44 3.96 -2.38 -2.14
N VAL A 45 4.90 -2.02 -1.29
CA VAL A 45 4.63 -1.45 0.03
C VAL A 45 5.26 -0.07 0.13
N ARG A 46 4.57 0.87 0.77
CA ARG A 46 5.06 2.22 0.98
C ARG A 46 4.97 2.63 2.45
N CYS A 47 6.04 3.26 2.92
CA CYS A 47 6.10 3.77 4.29
C CYS A 47 5.13 4.95 4.48
N PRO A 48 4.78 5.29 5.74
CA PRO A 48 3.87 6.39 6.04
C PRO A 48 4.30 7.73 5.44
N ASP A 49 5.61 8.00 5.43
CA ASP A 49 6.17 9.26 4.92
C ASP A 49 5.97 9.38 3.40
N CYS A 50 6.39 8.37 2.63
CA CYS A 50 6.19 8.36 1.18
C CYS A 50 4.71 8.35 0.80
N THR A 51 3.88 7.61 1.56
CA THR A 51 2.43 7.60 1.35
C THR A 51 1.87 9.02 1.48
N ARG A 52 2.19 9.74 2.55
CA ARG A 52 1.68 11.11 2.76
C ARG A 52 2.17 12.10 1.72
N THR A 53 3.42 11.97 1.27
CA THR A 53 3.99 12.82 0.22
C THR A 53 3.27 12.65 -1.13
N HIS A 54 2.88 11.42 -1.48
CA HIS A 54 2.35 11.13 -2.82
C HIS A 54 0.82 10.94 -2.87
N ALA A 55 0.17 10.48 -1.81
CA ALA A 55 -1.27 10.22 -1.76
C ALA A 55 -2.13 11.49 -1.81
N ARG A 56 -1.61 12.62 -1.30
CA ARG A 56 -2.38 13.89 -1.27
C ARG A 56 -2.66 14.51 -2.64
N SER A 57 -2.10 13.97 -3.72
CA SER A 57 -2.28 14.53 -5.05
C SER A 57 -3.61 14.15 -5.74
N ILE A 58 -4.33 13.13 -5.25
CA ILE A 58 -5.52 12.59 -5.94
C ILE A 58 -6.86 13.02 -5.32
N GLU A 59 -6.97 13.15 -4.00
CA GLU A 59 -8.26 13.39 -3.33
C GLU A 59 -8.82 14.79 -3.58
N ALA A 60 -7.95 15.81 -3.65
CA ALA A 60 -8.35 17.20 -3.89
C ALA A 60 -8.85 17.48 -5.33
N ARG A 61 -8.80 16.48 -6.22
CA ARG A 61 -9.28 16.57 -7.61
C ARG A 61 -10.68 16.00 -7.79
N LEU A 62 -11.27 15.39 -6.77
CA LEU A 62 -12.56 14.73 -6.86
C LEU A 62 -13.63 15.67 -6.28
N ASP A 63 -14.66 15.96 -7.08
CA ASP A 63 -15.80 16.76 -6.62
C ASP A 63 -16.75 15.92 -5.75
N GLU A 64 -17.68 16.56 -5.03
CA GLU A 64 -18.61 15.91 -4.12
C GLU A 64 -19.48 14.85 -4.81
N SER A 65 -19.88 15.08 -6.07
CA SER A 65 -20.69 14.13 -6.83
C SER A 65 -19.96 12.83 -7.17
N TRP A 66 -18.62 12.84 -7.16
CA TRP A 66 -17.81 11.64 -7.30
C TRP A 66 -17.99 10.70 -6.10
N TRP A 67 -18.15 11.24 -4.88
CA TRP A 67 -18.32 10.46 -3.65
C TRP A 67 -19.73 9.90 -3.49
N ASP A 68 -20.74 10.62 -4.00
CA ASP A 68 -22.14 10.19 -3.97
C ASP A 68 -22.51 9.20 -5.08
N ARG A 69 -21.65 9.03 -6.09
CA ARG A 69 -21.91 8.09 -7.17
C ARG A 69 -21.81 6.65 -6.64
N PRO A 70 -22.82 5.79 -6.87
CA PRO A 70 -22.75 4.39 -6.47
C PRO A 70 -21.55 3.72 -7.15
N ALA A 71 -20.79 2.96 -6.37
CA ALA A 71 -19.66 2.19 -6.89
C ALA A 71 -20.15 1.25 -8.01
N PRO A 72 -19.41 1.14 -9.13
CA PRO A 72 -19.76 0.18 -10.17
C PRO A 72 -19.75 -1.22 -9.55
N ARG A 73 -20.73 -2.04 -9.90
CA ARG A 73 -20.74 -3.44 -9.47
C ARG A 73 -19.54 -4.12 -10.09
N SER A 74 -18.67 -4.70 -9.26
CA SER A 74 -17.64 -5.60 -9.75
C SER A 74 -18.34 -6.74 -10.48
N SER A 75 -18.01 -6.93 -11.76
CA SER A 75 -18.42 -8.13 -12.49
C SER A 75 -17.66 -9.30 -11.87
N GLU A 76 -18.37 -10.16 -11.14
CA GLU A 76 -17.84 -11.43 -10.66
C GLU A 76 -17.72 -12.39 -11.87
N PRO A 77 -16.61 -13.14 -12.00
CA PRO A 77 -16.46 -14.16 -13.05
C PRO A 77 -17.37 -15.37 -12.80
#